data_AF-A0A1A1ZFH0-F1
#
_entry.id   AF-A0A1A1ZFH0-F1
#
_cell.length_a   1.000
_cell.length_b   1.000
_cell.length_c   1.000
_cell.angle_alpha   90.00
_cell.angle_beta   90.00
_cell.angle_gamma   90.00
#
_symmetry.space_group_name_H-M   'P 1'
#
loop_
_entity.id
_entity.type
_entity.pdbx_description
1 polymer ?
#
loop_
_entity_poly.entity_id
_entity_poly.type
_entity_poly.pdbx_seq_one_letter_code
_entity_poly.pdbx_strand_id
1 'polypeptide(L)'
;MALAYLFASDDADVVGIASTAGNVGVHQVCRNNLALLELCGITGVPVSKGSEQPLSTPLRTAEDTHGPEGLGYAELPPTDRQPTAHDAAEAWVLAAQAYPGELVGIATGPLTNLALALRIEPALPKLLRRLVIMGGAFDYRGNTTPVAEWNISVDPEAAAEVLAVWGAAWGLEAPKHIPILLGLNLTENIAMTPAILSRLAAVAGSSSAPMSVLDDRGTRSPASNPLIRVLEDAMRFYFEFHFDQGEGYLAHLHDPLAAAVALDPELVQCRAAAVDVELTGTLTRGMTIADWSGHWGKQPNALVGVEVDPAVFFDRFIARVGAFARRLG
;
A
#
# COMPACT_ATOMS: atom_id res chain seq x y z
N MET A 1 -8.19 1.51 -1.82
CA MET A 1 -8.80 0.18 -1.51
C MET A 1 -8.26 -0.46 -0.23
N ALA A 2 -6.94 -0.38 0.07
CA ALA A 2 -6.38 -0.92 1.31
C ALA A 2 -7.10 -0.42 2.58
N LEU A 3 -7.31 0.89 2.69
CA LEU A 3 -8.08 1.48 3.79
C LEU A 3 -9.52 0.95 3.89
N ALA A 4 -10.21 0.80 2.76
CA ALA A 4 -11.57 0.23 2.75
C ALA A 4 -11.58 -1.22 3.26
N TYR A 5 -10.54 -2.01 2.95
CA TYR A 5 -10.37 -3.34 3.52
C TYR A 5 -10.18 -3.29 5.04
N LEU A 6 -9.30 -2.41 5.53
CA LEU A 6 -9.04 -2.24 6.97
C LEU A 6 -10.28 -1.75 7.73
N PHE A 7 -11.01 -0.74 7.24
CA PHE A 7 -12.26 -0.28 7.87
C PHE A 7 -13.36 -1.34 7.88
N ALA A 8 -13.32 -2.25 6.91
CA ALA A 8 -14.25 -3.37 6.81
C ALA A 8 -13.83 -4.59 7.68
N SER A 9 -12.67 -4.54 8.33
CA SER A 9 -12.09 -5.63 9.11
C SER A 9 -12.46 -5.50 10.59
N ASP A 10 -13.32 -6.37 11.12
CA ASP A 10 -13.69 -6.35 12.56
C ASP A 10 -12.50 -6.73 13.48
N ASP A 11 -11.45 -7.33 12.90
CA ASP A 11 -10.18 -7.69 13.54
C ASP A 11 -9.09 -6.60 13.41
N ALA A 12 -9.44 -5.42 12.90
CA ALA A 12 -8.54 -4.27 12.79
C ALA A 12 -9.09 -3.04 13.50
N ASP A 13 -8.24 -2.38 14.29
CA ASP A 13 -8.48 -1.02 14.77
C ASP A 13 -7.48 -0.08 14.09
N VAL A 14 -7.96 0.81 13.21
CA VAL A 14 -7.11 1.74 12.47
C VAL A 14 -6.82 2.94 13.35
N VAL A 15 -5.69 2.92 14.05
CA VAL A 15 -5.32 3.95 15.03
C VAL A 15 -4.75 5.24 14.43
N GLY A 16 -4.44 5.25 13.12
CA GLY A 16 -3.95 6.44 12.42
C GLY A 16 -3.53 6.19 10.98
N ILE A 17 -3.43 7.27 10.19
CA ILE A 17 -3.02 7.24 8.79
C ILE A 17 -1.87 8.24 8.59
N ALA A 18 -0.66 7.70 8.42
CA ALA A 18 0.55 8.45 8.09
C ALA A 18 0.66 8.65 6.57
N SER A 19 0.33 9.86 6.08
CA SER A 19 0.31 10.15 4.64
C SER A 19 1.71 10.43 4.09
N THR A 20 2.07 9.81 2.96
CA THR A 20 3.36 10.03 2.28
C THR A 20 3.14 10.60 0.88
N ALA A 21 4.07 11.43 0.40
CA ALA A 21 4.16 11.76 -1.02
C ALA A 21 4.64 10.53 -1.81
N GLY A 22 4.23 10.44 -3.08
CA GLY A 22 4.53 9.31 -3.95
C GLY A 22 3.67 9.43 -5.20
N ASN A 23 2.55 8.71 -5.26
CA ASN A 23 1.62 8.75 -6.41
C ASN A 23 1.17 10.18 -6.76
N VAL A 24 0.90 10.99 -5.73
CA VAL A 24 0.63 12.42 -5.82
C VAL A 24 1.30 13.14 -4.65
N GLY A 25 1.31 14.48 -4.68
CA GLY A 25 1.83 15.29 -3.58
C GLY A 25 1.09 15.01 -2.25
N VAL A 26 1.82 15.02 -1.13
CA VAL A 26 1.29 14.61 0.19
C VAL A 26 0.06 15.40 0.65
N HIS A 27 -0.09 16.66 0.24
CA HIS A 27 -1.29 17.46 0.54
C HIS A 27 -2.54 16.87 -0.11
N GLN A 28 -2.43 16.39 -1.36
CA GLN A 28 -3.53 15.68 -2.03
C GLN A 28 -3.78 14.33 -1.36
N VAL A 29 -2.72 13.60 -0.98
CA VAL A 29 -2.86 12.34 -0.23
C VAL A 29 -3.64 12.54 1.08
N CYS A 30 -3.34 13.61 1.84
CA CYS A 30 -4.08 13.94 3.05
C CYS A 30 -5.56 14.22 2.76
N ARG A 31 -5.86 15.01 1.71
CA ARG A 31 -7.24 15.28 1.28
C ARG A 31 -7.98 13.99 0.93
N ASN A 32 -7.35 13.11 0.15
CA ASN A 32 -7.92 11.83 -0.24
C ASN A 32 -8.23 10.95 0.97
N ASN A 33 -7.29 10.86 1.93
CA ASN A 33 -7.48 10.06 3.15
C ASN A 33 -8.62 10.61 4.02
N LEU A 34 -8.66 11.92 4.24
CA LEU A 34 -9.71 12.57 5.02
C LEU A 34 -11.09 12.44 4.37
N ALA A 35 -11.16 12.63 3.05
CA ALA A 35 -12.41 12.51 2.29
C ALA A 35 -12.90 11.05 2.21
N LEU A 36 -11.99 10.08 2.20
CA LEU A 36 -12.35 8.65 2.29
C LEU A 36 -12.87 8.29 3.68
N LEU A 37 -12.28 8.84 4.75
CA LEU A 37 -12.81 8.68 6.10
C LEU A 37 -14.23 9.26 6.20
N GLU A 38 -14.47 10.42 5.59
CA GLU A 38 -15.80 11.04 5.51
C GLU A 38 -16.80 10.16 4.76
N LEU A 39 -16.44 9.69 3.56
CA LEU A 39 -17.26 8.75 2.78
C LEU A 39 -17.65 7.50 3.56
N CYS A 40 -16.70 6.94 4.31
CA CYS A 40 -16.86 5.70 5.05
C CYS A 40 -17.50 5.91 6.44
N GLY A 41 -17.87 7.15 6.81
CA GLY A 41 -18.43 7.45 8.14
C GLY A 41 -17.47 7.16 9.31
N ILE A 42 -16.16 7.06 9.04
CA ILE A 42 -15.15 6.73 10.05
C ILE A 42 -14.74 8.01 10.76
N THR A 43 -14.79 8.00 12.09
CA THR A 43 -14.42 9.14 12.95
C THR A 43 -13.30 8.73 13.91
N GLY A 44 -12.58 9.70 14.46
CA GLY A 44 -11.53 9.45 15.46
C GLY A 44 -10.17 9.00 14.91
N VAL A 45 -10.09 8.54 13.65
CA VAL A 45 -8.82 8.15 13.02
C VAL A 45 -8.03 9.41 12.59
N PRO A 46 -6.86 9.69 13.19
CA PRO A 46 -6.03 10.82 12.80
C PRO A 46 -5.37 10.59 11.44
N VAL A 47 -5.26 11.67 10.64
CA VAL A 47 -4.46 11.69 9.41
C VAL A 47 -3.28 12.64 9.64
N SER A 48 -2.05 12.17 9.46
CA SER A 48 -0.85 12.97 9.67
C SER A 48 -0.14 13.21 8.35
N LYS A 49 0.21 14.48 8.08
CA LYS A 49 0.93 14.86 6.87
C LYS A 49 2.41 14.48 7.03
N GLY A 50 2.95 13.71 6.09
CA GLY A 50 4.37 13.38 6.07
C GLY A 50 5.23 14.34 5.28
N SER A 51 6.44 13.87 4.96
CA SER A 51 7.39 14.61 4.15
C SER A 51 6.83 14.93 2.77
N GLU A 52 7.08 16.15 2.29
CA GLU A 52 6.73 16.58 0.93
C GLU A 52 7.74 16.10 -0.11
N GLN A 53 8.92 15.66 0.33
CA GLN A 53 10.02 15.23 -0.52
C GLN A 53 10.62 13.92 -0.01
N PRO A 54 11.10 13.03 -0.91
CA PRO A 54 12.02 11.95 -0.54
C PRO A 54 13.27 12.47 0.19
N LEU A 55 13.99 11.58 0.87
CA LEU A 55 15.17 11.96 1.66
C LEU A 55 16.32 12.53 0.83
N SER A 56 16.52 12.00 -0.37
CA SER A 56 17.76 12.13 -1.14
C SER A 56 17.54 12.67 -2.56
N THR A 57 16.32 12.61 -3.08
CA THR A 57 15.99 12.96 -4.46
C THR A 57 14.73 13.83 -4.55
N PRO A 58 14.60 14.68 -5.59
CA PRO A 58 13.35 15.39 -5.84
C PRO A 58 12.18 14.43 -5.99
N LEU A 59 11.01 14.83 -5.46
CA LEU A 59 9.78 14.07 -5.60
C LEU A 59 9.46 13.82 -7.08
N ARG A 60 9.10 12.57 -7.38
CA ARG A 60 8.44 12.16 -8.62
C ARG A 60 7.05 11.63 -8.26
N THR A 61 6.08 11.94 -9.11
CA THR A 61 4.68 11.56 -8.97
C THR A 61 4.21 10.72 -10.16
N ALA A 62 3.08 10.03 -10.00
CA ALA A 62 2.53 9.05 -10.95
C ALA A 62 1.07 9.39 -11.30
N GLU A 63 0.78 10.66 -11.60
CA GLU A 63 -0.55 11.11 -12.04
C GLU A 63 -0.98 10.45 -13.37
N ASP A 64 -0.04 9.97 -14.17
CA ASP A 64 -0.30 9.20 -15.39
C ASP A 64 -0.96 7.85 -15.09
N THR A 65 -0.60 7.24 -13.95
CA THR A 65 -1.11 5.94 -13.49
C THR A 65 -2.32 6.09 -12.56
N HIS A 66 -2.34 7.13 -11.74
CA HIS A 66 -3.34 7.32 -10.67
C HIS A 66 -4.30 8.50 -10.89
N GLY A 67 -4.19 9.21 -12.01
CA GLY A 67 -4.97 10.42 -12.27
C GLY A 67 -4.44 11.65 -11.52
N PRO A 68 -4.90 12.86 -11.89
CA PRO A 68 -4.35 14.12 -11.39
C PRO A 68 -4.52 14.31 -9.87
N GLU A 69 -5.53 13.69 -9.28
CA GLU A 69 -5.79 13.72 -7.84
C GLU A 69 -5.38 12.43 -7.11
N GLY A 70 -4.81 11.46 -7.82
CA GLY A 70 -4.37 10.18 -7.24
C GLY A 70 -5.51 9.19 -6.95
N LEU A 71 -6.70 9.41 -7.50
CA LEU A 71 -7.90 8.58 -7.33
C LEU A 71 -8.58 8.21 -8.67
N GLY A 72 -7.87 8.32 -9.79
CA GLY A 72 -8.40 8.08 -11.12
C GLY A 72 -9.54 9.05 -11.43
N TYR A 73 -10.70 8.52 -11.80
CA TYR A 73 -11.91 9.32 -12.00
C TYR A 73 -12.72 9.51 -10.72
N ALA A 74 -12.34 8.92 -9.58
CA ALA A 74 -13.21 8.94 -8.42
C ALA A 74 -13.30 10.33 -7.79
N GLU A 75 -14.51 10.67 -7.35
CA GLU A 75 -14.79 11.89 -6.60
C GLU A 75 -15.22 11.51 -5.19
N LEU A 76 -14.53 12.07 -4.20
CA LEU A 76 -14.86 11.89 -2.79
C LEU A 76 -15.65 13.08 -2.25
N PRO A 77 -16.47 12.90 -1.21
CA PRO A 77 -17.18 14.01 -0.58
C PRO A 77 -16.22 15.03 0.02
N PRO A 78 -16.57 16.33 0.01
CA PRO A 78 -15.76 17.35 0.67
C PRO A 78 -15.73 17.11 2.19
N THR A 79 -14.68 17.58 2.86
CA THR A 79 -14.54 17.51 4.31
C THR A 79 -13.76 18.71 4.83
N ASP A 80 -14.18 19.25 5.97
CA ASP A 80 -13.47 20.33 6.68
C ASP A 80 -12.42 19.81 7.66
N ARG A 81 -12.32 18.47 7.81
CA ARG A 81 -11.33 17.84 8.67
C ARG A 81 -9.92 18.23 8.24
N GLN A 82 -9.03 18.35 9.21
CA GLN A 82 -7.65 18.75 8.99
C GLN A 82 -6.70 17.63 9.45
N PRO A 83 -5.50 17.54 8.85
CA PRO A 83 -4.45 16.69 9.39
C PRO A 83 -4.07 17.07 10.83
N THR A 84 -3.41 16.15 11.53
CA THR A 84 -2.84 16.40 12.85
C THR A 84 -1.79 17.51 12.83
N ALA A 85 -1.54 18.09 14.00
CA ALA A 85 -0.48 19.07 14.17
C ALA A 85 0.94 18.46 14.13
N HIS A 86 1.08 17.20 14.58
CA HIS A 86 2.31 16.43 14.44
C HIS A 86 2.40 15.80 13.05
N ASP A 87 3.62 15.58 12.57
CA ASP A 87 3.86 15.01 11.25
C ASP A 87 3.71 13.47 11.23
N ALA A 88 3.77 12.88 10.04
CA ALA A 88 3.62 11.43 9.87
C ALA A 88 4.73 10.59 10.53
N ALA A 89 5.96 11.10 10.65
CA ALA A 89 7.05 10.40 11.32
C ALA A 89 6.84 10.39 12.84
N GLU A 90 6.43 11.53 13.41
CA GLU A 90 6.00 11.63 14.80
C GLU A 90 4.78 10.73 15.07
N ALA A 91 3.81 10.67 14.14
CA ALA A 91 2.63 9.80 14.27
C ALA A 91 3.00 8.32 14.41
N TRP A 92 4.00 7.83 13.66
CA TRP A 92 4.52 6.47 13.81
C TRP A 92 5.07 6.22 15.21
N VAL A 93 5.86 7.15 15.73
CA VAL A 93 6.47 7.03 17.06
C VAL A 93 5.40 7.07 18.16
N LEU A 94 4.47 8.03 18.09
CA LEU A 94 3.37 8.17 19.04
C LEU A 94 2.49 6.93 19.07
N ALA A 95 2.13 6.38 17.89
CA ALA A 95 1.34 5.15 17.81
C ALA A 95 2.11 3.95 18.40
N ALA A 96 3.40 3.81 18.10
CA ALA A 96 4.21 2.70 18.60
C ALA A 96 4.41 2.75 20.12
N GLN A 97 4.51 3.95 20.69
CA GLN A 97 4.58 4.16 22.14
C GLN A 97 3.23 3.93 22.83
N ALA A 98 2.11 4.25 22.16
CA ALA A 98 0.77 3.99 22.68
C ALA A 98 0.39 2.51 22.65
N TYR A 99 0.89 1.74 21.67
CA TYR A 99 0.56 0.33 21.46
C TYR A 99 1.82 -0.56 21.36
N PRO A 100 2.69 -0.58 22.39
CA PRO A 100 3.96 -1.28 22.34
C PRO A 100 3.76 -2.80 22.27
N GLY A 101 4.33 -3.43 21.25
CA GLY A 101 4.20 -4.86 20.97
C GLY A 101 2.87 -5.27 20.34
N GLU A 102 1.95 -4.32 20.15
CA GLU A 102 0.60 -4.55 19.58
C GLU A 102 0.45 -3.92 18.19
N LEU A 103 1.12 -2.78 17.94
CA LEU A 103 1.01 -2.04 16.68
C LEU A 103 1.46 -2.87 15.47
N VAL A 104 0.60 -2.99 14.47
CA VAL A 104 0.94 -3.55 13.16
C VAL A 104 1.12 -2.40 12.17
N GLY A 105 2.35 -2.23 11.67
CA GLY A 105 2.68 -1.24 10.66
C GLY A 105 2.38 -1.74 9.25
N ILE A 106 1.78 -0.89 8.42
CA ILE A 106 1.54 -1.16 7.00
C ILE A 106 2.07 0.03 6.20
N ALA A 107 3.07 -0.21 5.35
CA ALA A 107 3.64 0.80 4.46
C ALA A 107 3.33 0.45 3.01
N THR A 108 2.50 1.26 2.35
CA THR A 108 2.06 1.06 0.95
C THR A 108 2.39 2.27 0.08
N GLY A 109 3.53 2.89 0.39
CA GLY A 109 4.05 4.06 -0.29
C GLY A 109 5.55 4.17 -0.04
N PRO A 110 6.22 5.20 -0.57
CA PRO A 110 7.63 5.45 -0.30
C PRO A 110 7.93 5.48 1.21
N LEU A 111 9.06 4.89 1.60
CA LEU A 111 9.39 4.64 3.00
C LEU A 111 9.95 5.86 3.75
N THR A 112 9.91 7.04 3.14
CA THR A 112 10.45 8.31 3.65
C THR A 112 10.02 8.57 5.10
N ASN A 113 8.71 8.52 5.37
CA ASN A 113 8.19 8.80 6.72
C ASN A 113 8.65 7.74 7.75
N LEU A 114 8.77 6.48 7.34
CA LEU A 114 9.21 5.41 8.24
C LEU A 114 10.70 5.53 8.55
N ALA A 115 11.53 5.89 7.57
CA ALA A 115 12.94 6.20 7.79
C ALA A 115 13.09 7.41 8.74
N LEU A 116 12.30 8.47 8.55
CA LEU A 116 12.28 9.62 9.48
C LEU A 116 11.83 9.20 10.88
N ALA A 117 10.81 8.34 11.01
CA ALA A 117 10.37 7.82 12.30
C ALA A 117 11.45 7.00 13.00
N LEU A 118 12.23 6.20 12.27
CA LEU A 118 13.38 5.45 12.81
C LEU A 118 14.51 6.35 13.32
N ARG A 119 14.68 7.54 12.73
CA ARG A 119 15.63 8.54 13.23
C ARG A 119 15.17 9.18 14.54
N ILE A 120 13.85 9.32 14.73
CA ILE A 120 13.26 9.82 15.98
C ILE A 120 13.33 8.73 17.07
N GLU A 121 12.92 7.50 16.73
CA GLU A 121 12.86 6.35 17.63
C GLU A 121 13.58 5.13 17.02
N PRO A 122 14.90 4.99 17.21
CA PRO A 122 15.65 3.85 16.68
C PRO A 122 15.21 2.50 17.23
N ALA A 123 14.48 2.46 18.36
CA ALA A 123 13.91 1.24 18.91
C ALA A 123 12.55 0.87 18.29
N LEU A 124 12.03 1.66 17.33
CA LEU A 124 10.74 1.43 16.68
C LEU A 124 10.52 -0.02 16.22
N PRO A 125 11.51 -0.74 15.63
CA PRO A 125 11.33 -2.15 15.26
C PRO A 125 10.96 -3.06 16.43
N LYS A 126 11.36 -2.73 17.66
CA LYS A 126 11.03 -3.50 18.87
C LYS A 126 9.68 -3.13 19.48
N LEU A 127 9.13 -1.97 19.10
CA LEU A 127 7.83 -1.48 19.57
C LEU A 127 6.68 -2.00 18.71
N LEU A 128 6.93 -2.39 17.46
CA LEU A 128 5.91 -2.98 16.60
C LEU A 128 5.71 -4.47 16.90
N ARG A 129 4.50 -4.96 16.65
CA ARG A 129 4.20 -6.38 16.55
C ARG A 129 4.69 -6.96 15.23
N ARG A 130 4.55 -6.18 14.16
CA ARG A 130 4.84 -6.55 12.77
C ARG A 130 4.94 -5.30 11.90
N LEU A 131 5.71 -5.41 10.81
CA LEU A 131 5.71 -4.47 9.70
C LEU A 131 5.45 -5.22 8.39
N VAL A 132 4.50 -4.74 7.59
CA VAL A 132 4.27 -5.19 6.21
C VAL A 132 4.54 -4.02 5.27
N ILE A 133 5.33 -4.25 4.23
CA ILE A 133 5.70 -3.26 3.23
C ILE A 133 5.26 -3.78 1.86
N MET A 134 4.45 -3.00 1.15
CA MET A 134 4.26 -3.17 -0.29
C MET A 134 5.38 -2.40 -0.99
N GLY A 135 6.26 -3.12 -1.66
CA GLY A 135 7.36 -2.51 -2.40
C GLY A 135 8.43 -3.51 -2.80
N GLY A 136 9.18 -3.13 -3.83
CA GLY A 136 10.24 -3.94 -4.42
C GLY A 136 9.78 -4.90 -5.51
N ALA A 137 10.76 -5.50 -6.17
CA ALA A 137 10.59 -6.55 -7.17
C ALA A 137 11.69 -7.58 -6.96
N PHE A 138 11.32 -8.84 -6.75
CA PHE A 138 12.25 -9.92 -6.43
C PHE A 138 12.20 -10.99 -7.52
N ASP A 139 13.34 -11.22 -8.20
CA ASP A 139 13.42 -12.08 -9.39
C ASP A 139 12.36 -11.74 -10.46
N TYR A 140 12.05 -10.44 -10.57
CA TYR A 140 10.93 -9.93 -11.35
C TYR A 140 11.25 -8.55 -11.90
N ARG A 141 10.51 -8.14 -12.93
CA ARG A 141 10.67 -6.82 -13.55
C ARG A 141 10.19 -5.71 -12.61
N GLY A 142 10.79 -4.53 -12.73
CA GLY A 142 10.25 -3.31 -12.13
C GLY A 142 9.08 -2.75 -12.95
N ASN A 143 8.32 -1.84 -12.35
CA ASN A 143 7.24 -1.08 -13.00
C ASN A 143 7.59 0.40 -13.21
N THR A 144 8.73 0.88 -12.69
CA THR A 144 9.19 2.29 -12.82
C THR A 144 10.44 2.39 -13.67
N THR A 145 11.40 1.51 -13.41
CA THR A 145 12.52 1.21 -14.31
C THR A 145 12.45 -0.29 -14.62
N PRO A 146 13.28 -0.83 -15.54
CA PRO A 146 13.28 -2.26 -15.81
C PRO A 146 13.46 -3.16 -14.57
N VAL A 147 14.04 -2.63 -13.48
CA VAL A 147 14.37 -3.40 -12.26
C VAL A 147 13.87 -2.81 -10.94
N ALA A 148 13.33 -1.59 -10.96
CA ALA A 148 12.85 -0.91 -9.74
C ALA A 148 11.33 -0.79 -9.71
N GLU A 149 10.76 -1.13 -8.56
CA GLU A 149 9.37 -0.89 -8.21
C GLU A 149 9.19 0.55 -7.72
N TRP A 150 8.00 1.12 -7.95
CA TRP A 150 7.65 2.52 -7.67
C TRP A 150 8.00 3.01 -6.27
N ASN A 151 7.47 2.40 -5.21
CA ASN A 151 7.66 2.86 -3.83
C ASN A 151 9.14 2.90 -3.44
N ILE A 152 9.90 1.88 -3.84
CA ILE A 152 11.35 1.85 -3.61
C ILE A 152 12.07 2.85 -4.51
N SER A 153 11.65 3.00 -5.77
CA SER A 153 12.28 3.93 -6.73
C SER A 153 12.10 5.40 -6.35
N VAL A 154 11.03 5.77 -5.65
CA VAL A 154 10.78 7.15 -5.22
C VAL A 154 11.75 7.56 -4.10
N ASP A 155 12.06 6.65 -3.17
CA ASP A 155 13.03 6.91 -2.10
C ASP A 155 13.88 5.66 -1.77
N PRO A 156 14.88 5.34 -2.62
CA PRO A 156 15.73 4.17 -2.44
C PRO A 156 16.52 4.22 -1.12
N GLU A 157 16.97 5.42 -0.72
CA GLU A 157 17.71 5.64 0.51
C GLU A 157 16.85 5.35 1.74
N ALA A 158 15.59 5.82 1.78
CA ALA A 158 14.70 5.50 2.88
C ALA A 158 14.45 3.99 2.97
N ALA A 159 14.28 3.30 1.84
CA ALA A 159 14.10 1.86 1.82
C ALA A 159 15.33 1.10 2.33
N ALA A 160 16.53 1.48 1.88
CA ALA A 160 17.79 0.93 2.36
C ALA A 160 17.96 1.15 3.87
N GLU A 161 17.66 2.36 4.35
CA GLU A 161 17.75 2.73 5.76
C GLU A 161 16.79 1.89 6.62
N VAL A 162 15.52 1.78 6.22
CA VAL A 162 14.52 0.96 6.92
C VAL A 162 14.97 -0.50 7.03
N LEU A 163 15.41 -1.12 5.92
CA LEU A 163 15.84 -2.53 5.91
C LEU A 163 17.12 -2.75 6.75
N ALA A 164 18.05 -1.80 6.73
CA ALA A 164 19.27 -1.87 7.51
C ALA A 164 18.98 -1.75 9.02
N VAL A 165 18.16 -0.77 9.42
CA VAL A 165 17.80 -0.58 10.84
C VAL A 165 16.98 -1.76 11.37
N TRP A 166 16.01 -2.27 10.59
CA TRP A 166 15.25 -3.46 11.00
C TRP A 166 16.15 -4.68 11.15
N GLY A 167 17.06 -4.92 10.19
CA GLY A 167 18.00 -6.05 10.27
C GLY A 167 18.95 -5.97 11.47
N ALA A 168 19.28 -4.77 11.93
CA ALA A 168 20.19 -4.55 13.06
C ALA A 168 19.49 -4.49 14.43
N ALA A 169 18.15 -4.36 14.48
CA ALA A 169 17.45 -3.98 15.71
C ALA A 169 17.65 -4.98 16.87
N TRP A 170 17.81 -6.27 16.58
CA TRP A 170 17.99 -7.31 17.60
C TRP A 170 19.46 -7.63 17.94
N GLY A 171 20.42 -6.96 17.31
CA GLY A 171 21.85 -7.20 17.56
C GLY A 171 22.25 -8.64 17.26
N LEU A 172 22.68 -9.37 18.31
CA LEU A 172 23.04 -10.80 18.21
C LEU A 172 21.89 -11.75 18.56
N GLU A 173 20.76 -11.22 19.03
CA GLU A 173 19.58 -12.03 19.37
C GLU A 173 18.78 -12.38 18.11
N ALA A 174 18.07 -13.51 18.15
CA ALA A 174 17.14 -13.85 17.09
C ALA A 174 16.02 -12.79 17.02
N PRO A 175 15.69 -12.26 15.83
CA PRO A 175 14.68 -11.24 15.69
C PRO A 175 13.30 -11.80 16.06
N LYS A 176 12.54 -11.03 16.85
CA LYS A 176 11.13 -11.38 17.16
C LYS A 176 10.25 -11.35 15.90
N HIS A 177 10.56 -10.44 14.99
CA HIS A 177 10.01 -10.40 13.64
C HIS A 177 10.98 -9.65 12.74
N ILE A 178 10.82 -9.84 11.43
CA ILE A 178 11.43 -9.00 10.38
C ILE A 178 10.31 -8.52 9.46
N PRO A 179 10.48 -7.45 8.67
CA PRO A 179 9.42 -6.93 7.80
C PRO A 179 8.98 -8.00 6.79
N ILE A 180 7.69 -8.03 6.49
CA ILE A 180 7.15 -8.79 5.36
C ILE A 180 7.15 -7.87 4.13
N LEU A 181 7.88 -8.24 3.08
CA LEU A 181 7.96 -7.48 1.83
C LEU A 181 7.09 -8.13 0.77
N LEU A 182 6.17 -7.36 0.21
CA LEU A 182 5.26 -7.79 -0.84
C LEU A 182 5.62 -7.03 -2.13
N GLY A 183 6.49 -7.65 -2.93
CA GLY A 183 6.97 -7.07 -4.19
C GLY A 183 6.06 -7.36 -5.39
N LEU A 184 6.42 -6.81 -6.55
CA LEU A 184 5.69 -6.99 -7.81
C LEU A 184 5.56 -8.46 -8.24
N ASN A 185 6.58 -9.26 -7.96
CA ASN A 185 6.59 -10.73 -8.19
C ASN A 185 5.39 -11.43 -7.56
N LEU A 186 4.86 -10.88 -6.46
CA LEU A 186 3.70 -11.37 -5.75
C LEU A 186 2.45 -10.58 -6.14
N THR A 187 2.49 -9.27 -6.01
CA THR A 187 1.31 -8.39 -6.07
C THR A 187 0.68 -8.29 -7.46
N GLU A 188 1.44 -8.47 -8.55
CA GLU A 188 0.87 -8.50 -9.91
C GLU A 188 0.04 -9.77 -10.19
N ASN A 189 0.07 -10.78 -9.31
CA ASN A 189 -0.86 -11.90 -9.38
C ASN A 189 -2.26 -11.55 -8.85
N ILE A 190 -2.40 -10.41 -8.16
CA ILE A 190 -3.68 -9.93 -7.64
C ILE A 190 -4.30 -8.95 -8.64
N ALA A 191 -4.76 -9.48 -9.77
CA ALA A 191 -5.37 -8.70 -10.85
C ALA A 191 -6.90 -8.60 -10.70
N MET A 192 -7.37 -7.42 -10.27
CA MET A 192 -8.78 -7.06 -10.28
C MET A 192 -9.27 -6.91 -11.72
N THR A 193 -10.43 -7.48 -12.03
CA THR A 193 -11.09 -7.38 -13.33
C THR A 193 -12.49 -6.79 -13.18
N PRO A 194 -13.12 -6.29 -14.26
CA PRO A 194 -14.51 -5.86 -14.23
C PRO A 194 -15.48 -6.90 -13.64
N ALA A 195 -15.23 -8.19 -13.88
CA ALA A 195 -16.04 -9.27 -13.33
C ALA A 195 -15.92 -9.38 -11.82
N ILE A 196 -14.70 -9.26 -11.27
CA ILE A 196 -14.46 -9.27 -9.82
C ILE A 196 -15.09 -8.03 -9.17
N LEU A 197 -14.96 -6.87 -9.81
CA LEU A 197 -15.57 -5.62 -9.33
C LEU A 197 -17.11 -5.69 -9.34
N SER A 198 -17.70 -6.34 -10.35
CA SER A 198 -19.14 -6.61 -10.41
C SER A 198 -19.59 -7.55 -9.28
N ARG A 199 -18.78 -8.55 -8.91
CA ARG A 199 -19.05 -9.40 -7.74
C ARG A 199 -19.04 -8.58 -6.44
N LEU A 200 -18.09 -7.66 -6.29
CA LEU A 200 -18.05 -6.73 -5.14
C LEU A 200 -19.33 -5.89 -5.05
N ALA A 201 -19.76 -5.27 -6.17
CA ALA A 201 -20.99 -4.49 -6.22
C ALA A 201 -22.23 -5.32 -5.85
N ALA A 202 -22.31 -6.57 -6.34
CA ALA A 202 -23.39 -7.49 -6.00
C ALA A 202 -23.43 -7.83 -4.50
N VAL A 203 -22.28 -8.11 -3.88
CA VAL A 203 -22.21 -8.34 -2.42
C VAL A 203 -22.53 -7.07 -1.63
N ALA A 204 -22.21 -5.89 -2.15
CA ALA A 204 -22.62 -4.63 -1.55
C ALA A 204 -24.12 -4.32 -1.70
N GLY A 205 -24.86 -5.11 -2.49
CA GLY A 205 -26.25 -4.81 -2.83
C GLY A 205 -26.41 -3.57 -3.71
N SER A 206 -25.34 -3.15 -4.39
CA SER A 206 -25.36 -1.98 -5.26
C SER A 206 -25.80 -2.37 -6.67
N SER A 207 -26.78 -1.66 -7.23
CA SER A 207 -26.97 -1.66 -8.68
C SER A 207 -25.75 -1.00 -9.33
N SER A 208 -25.21 -1.60 -10.39
CA SER A 208 -24.10 -1.06 -11.19
C SER A 208 -24.19 -1.57 -12.64
N ALA A 209 -23.36 -1.04 -13.53
CA ALA A 209 -23.22 -1.50 -14.91
C ALA A 209 -21.87 -2.22 -15.07
N PRO A 210 -21.82 -3.41 -15.70
CA PRO A 210 -20.56 -4.07 -16.01
C PRO A 210 -19.68 -3.17 -16.88
N MET A 211 -18.41 -3.00 -16.49
CA MET A 211 -17.46 -2.24 -17.30
C MET A 211 -17.00 -3.06 -18.51
N SER A 212 -16.76 -2.37 -19.62
CA SER A 212 -16.24 -2.94 -20.85
C SER A 212 -15.08 -2.12 -21.38
N VAL A 213 -14.15 -2.79 -22.05
CA VAL A 213 -13.10 -2.14 -22.85
C VAL A 213 -13.66 -1.33 -24.03
N LEU A 214 -14.93 -1.58 -24.39
CA LEU A 214 -15.66 -0.84 -25.43
C LEU A 214 -16.37 0.42 -24.90
N ASP A 215 -16.35 0.66 -23.59
CA ASP A 215 -16.93 1.87 -23.02
C ASP A 215 -16.14 3.11 -23.46
N ASP A 216 -16.81 4.26 -23.51
CA ASP A 216 -16.11 5.53 -23.68
C ASP A 216 -15.16 5.77 -22.49
N ARG A 217 -13.93 6.20 -22.79
CA ARG A 217 -12.90 6.50 -21.78
C ARG A 217 -13.43 7.46 -20.73
N GLY A 218 -13.26 7.13 -19.45
CA GLY A 218 -13.68 7.99 -18.34
C GLY A 218 -15.19 7.97 -18.04
N THR A 219 -15.93 7.00 -18.58
CA THR A 219 -17.34 6.78 -18.21
C THR A 219 -17.50 6.62 -16.69
N ARG A 220 -18.27 7.49 -16.05
CA ARG A 220 -18.49 7.45 -14.60
C ARG A 220 -19.40 6.30 -14.19
N SER A 221 -19.10 5.72 -13.03
CA SER A 221 -19.86 4.63 -12.44
C SER A 221 -21.30 5.06 -12.13
N PRO A 222 -22.32 4.29 -12.57
CA PRO A 222 -23.70 4.52 -12.19
C PRO A 222 -24.04 3.86 -10.84
N ALA A 223 -23.06 3.38 -10.08
CA ALA A 223 -23.33 2.55 -8.91
C ALA A 223 -24.18 3.28 -7.86
N SER A 224 -25.19 2.61 -7.32
CA SER A 224 -26.08 3.18 -6.30
C SER A 224 -25.38 3.38 -4.95
N ASN A 225 -24.45 2.50 -4.59
CA ASN A 225 -23.71 2.59 -3.33
C ASN A 225 -22.51 3.55 -3.50
N PRO A 226 -22.30 4.51 -2.59
CA PRO A 226 -21.30 5.56 -2.78
C PRO A 226 -19.86 5.02 -2.71
N LEU A 227 -19.59 4.03 -1.85
CA LEU A 227 -18.26 3.40 -1.81
C LEU A 227 -18.01 2.60 -3.09
N ILE A 228 -18.98 1.82 -3.58
CA ILE A 228 -18.84 1.08 -4.84
C ILE A 228 -18.59 2.03 -6.01
N ARG A 229 -19.31 3.16 -6.08
CA ARG A 229 -19.12 4.16 -7.13
C ARG A 229 -17.68 4.70 -7.17
N VAL A 230 -17.15 5.07 -6.01
CA VAL A 230 -15.76 5.55 -5.87
C VAL A 230 -14.75 4.48 -6.27
N LEU A 231 -14.95 3.24 -5.83
CA LEU A 231 -14.05 2.14 -6.19
C LEU A 231 -14.09 1.85 -7.70
N GLU A 232 -15.27 1.88 -8.30
CA GLU A 232 -15.44 1.69 -9.73
C GLU A 232 -14.80 2.80 -10.56
N ASP A 233 -15.02 4.07 -10.20
CA ASP A 233 -14.41 5.21 -10.89
C ASP A 233 -12.87 5.19 -10.80
N ALA A 234 -12.32 4.85 -9.63
CA ALA A 234 -10.88 4.72 -9.46
C ALA A 234 -10.30 3.55 -10.28
N MET A 235 -10.96 2.39 -10.26
CA MET A 235 -10.49 1.21 -11.00
C MET A 235 -10.63 1.37 -12.51
N ARG A 236 -11.65 2.08 -13.01
CA ARG A 236 -11.79 2.33 -14.46
C ARG A 236 -10.56 3.04 -15.01
N PHE A 237 -10.09 4.10 -14.33
CA PHE A 237 -8.88 4.80 -14.74
C PHE A 237 -7.69 3.85 -14.85
N TYR A 238 -7.52 3.00 -13.85
CA TYR A 238 -6.43 2.04 -13.79
C TYR A 238 -6.54 0.94 -14.86
N PHE A 239 -7.75 0.45 -15.15
CA PHE A 239 -8.02 -0.51 -16.23
C PHE A 239 -7.69 0.07 -17.60
N GLU A 240 -8.08 1.32 -17.85
CA GLU A 240 -7.78 2.03 -19.09
C GLU A 240 -6.27 2.27 -19.25
N PHE A 241 -5.59 2.65 -18.16
CA PHE A 241 -4.14 2.79 -18.14
C PHE A 241 -3.42 1.48 -18.50
N HIS A 242 -3.74 0.37 -17.81
CA HIS A 242 -3.11 -0.92 -18.11
C HIS A 242 -3.45 -1.45 -19.51
N PHE A 243 -4.64 -1.15 -20.02
CA PHE A 243 -4.99 -1.48 -21.39
C PHE A 243 -4.11 -0.73 -22.39
N ASP A 244 -3.83 0.55 -22.16
CA ASP A 244 -2.90 1.35 -22.99
C ASP A 244 -1.46 0.81 -22.93
N GLN A 245 -1.06 0.23 -21.80
CA GLN A 245 0.24 -0.43 -21.63
C GLN A 245 0.30 -1.84 -22.23
N GLY A 246 -0.82 -2.37 -22.73
CA GLY A 246 -0.89 -3.73 -23.30
C GLY A 246 -0.93 -4.84 -22.25
N GLU A 247 -1.21 -4.53 -20.98
CA GLU A 247 -1.37 -5.52 -19.89
C GLU A 247 -2.77 -6.13 -19.84
N GLY A 248 -3.71 -5.55 -20.59
CA GLY A 248 -5.12 -5.94 -20.59
C GLY A 248 -5.99 -5.04 -19.71
N TYR A 249 -7.30 -5.29 -19.73
CA TYR A 249 -8.28 -4.46 -19.01
C TYR A 249 -8.46 -4.95 -17.56
N LEU A 250 -7.45 -4.70 -16.73
CA LEU A 250 -7.34 -5.16 -15.34
C LEU A 250 -6.55 -4.16 -14.47
N ALA A 251 -6.58 -4.33 -13.16
CA ALA A 251 -5.80 -3.54 -12.20
C ALA A 251 -5.12 -4.43 -11.16
N HIS A 252 -3.81 -4.26 -10.95
CA HIS A 252 -3.10 -4.97 -9.90
C HIS A 252 -3.39 -4.33 -8.53
N LEU A 253 -3.93 -5.11 -7.58
CA LEU A 253 -4.22 -4.62 -6.23
C LEU A 253 -3.02 -4.86 -5.30
N HIS A 254 -2.02 -4.00 -5.45
CA HIS A 254 -0.81 -4.00 -4.63
C HIS A 254 -1.10 -3.79 -3.13
N ASP A 255 -1.59 -2.60 -2.78
CA ASP A 255 -1.78 -2.18 -1.38
C ASP A 255 -2.87 -2.98 -0.64
N PRO A 256 -4.01 -3.36 -1.27
CA PRO A 256 -5.01 -4.19 -0.62
C PRO A 256 -4.48 -5.55 -0.17
N LEU A 257 -3.53 -6.14 -0.91
CA LEU A 257 -2.88 -7.37 -0.49
C LEU A 257 -2.05 -7.14 0.78
N ALA A 258 -1.32 -6.03 0.87
CA ALA A 258 -0.58 -5.67 2.09
C ALA A 258 -1.48 -5.48 3.30
N ALA A 259 -2.64 -4.83 3.13
CA ALA A 259 -3.64 -4.72 4.19
C ALA A 259 -4.17 -6.09 4.63
N ALA A 260 -4.41 -7.02 3.70
CA ALA A 260 -4.85 -8.37 4.02
C ALA A 260 -3.77 -9.17 4.76
N VAL A 261 -2.52 -9.14 4.29
CA VAL A 261 -1.37 -9.83 4.90
C VAL A 261 -1.03 -9.29 6.28
N ALA A 262 -1.25 -7.99 6.52
CA ALA A 262 -1.05 -7.41 7.84
C ALA A 262 -1.92 -8.07 8.93
N LEU A 263 -3.17 -8.42 8.56
CA LEU A 263 -4.12 -9.08 9.44
C LEU A 263 -3.97 -10.61 9.42
N ASP A 264 -3.77 -11.19 8.24
CA ASP A 264 -3.56 -12.63 8.04
C ASP A 264 -2.30 -12.92 7.21
N PRO A 265 -1.12 -13.05 7.85
CA PRO A 265 0.13 -13.34 7.15
C PRO A 265 0.15 -14.68 6.41
N GLU A 266 -0.69 -15.64 6.80
CA GLU A 266 -0.75 -16.97 6.17
C GLU A 266 -1.39 -16.93 4.78
N LEU A 267 -1.97 -15.79 4.38
CA LEU A 267 -2.48 -15.56 3.03
C LEU A 267 -1.38 -15.65 1.96
N VAL A 268 -0.11 -15.44 2.34
CA VAL A 268 1.03 -15.48 1.44
C VAL A 268 2.09 -16.43 1.94
N GLN A 269 2.76 -17.12 1.02
CA GLN A 269 3.98 -17.86 1.36
C GLN A 269 5.17 -16.90 1.29
N CYS A 270 6.02 -16.91 2.31
CA CYS A 270 7.21 -16.08 2.38
C CYS A 270 8.49 -16.92 2.43
N ARG A 271 9.57 -16.35 1.89
CA ARG A 271 10.94 -16.84 2.05
C ARG A 271 11.79 -15.78 2.76
N ALA A 272 12.52 -16.19 3.79
CA ALA A 272 13.45 -15.30 4.47
C ALA A 272 14.70 -15.08 3.60
N ALA A 273 15.14 -13.82 3.48
CA ALA A 273 16.39 -13.46 2.80
C ALA A 273 17.03 -12.22 3.42
N ALA A 274 18.34 -12.08 3.20
CA ALA A 274 18.99 -10.79 3.35
C ALA A 274 18.64 -9.95 2.12
N VAL A 275 18.06 -8.77 2.33
CA VAL A 275 17.59 -7.85 1.31
C VAL A 275 18.30 -6.52 1.44
N ASP A 276 18.76 -5.99 0.32
CA ASP A 276 19.39 -4.68 0.21
C ASP A 276 18.81 -3.91 -0.99
N VAL A 277 19.05 -2.60 -1.05
CA VAL A 277 18.61 -1.72 -2.15
C VAL A 277 19.82 -1.14 -2.84
N GLU A 278 19.89 -1.25 -4.16
CA GLU A 278 20.97 -0.63 -4.93
C GLU A 278 20.81 0.89 -4.98
N LEU A 279 21.84 1.63 -4.58
CA LEU A 279 21.80 3.10 -4.47
C LEU A 279 22.70 3.81 -5.48
N THR A 280 23.63 3.13 -6.12
CA THR A 280 24.71 3.75 -6.89
C THR A 280 24.72 3.39 -8.37
N GLY A 281 24.18 2.22 -8.72
CA GLY A 281 24.16 1.73 -10.09
C GLY A 281 23.42 2.66 -11.04
N THR A 282 23.99 2.90 -12.23
CA THR A 282 23.39 3.79 -13.24
C THR A 282 22.16 3.17 -13.92
N LEU A 283 22.06 1.83 -13.92
CA LEU A 283 20.94 1.07 -14.49
C LEU A 283 20.03 0.44 -13.43
N THR A 284 20.55 0.26 -12.23
CA THR A 284 19.93 -0.59 -11.19
C THR A 284 19.58 0.15 -9.90
N ARG A 285 19.80 1.47 -9.83
CA ARG A 285 19.37 2.26 -8.67
C ARG A 285 17.87 2.05 -8.37
N GLY A 286 17.56 1.77 -7.11
CA GLY A 286 16.22 1.43 -6.62
C GLY A 286 15.85 -0.05 -6.75
N MET A 287 16.73 -0.90 -7.29
CA MET A 287 16.51 -2.34 -7.34
C MET A 287 16.59 -2.93 -5.93
N THR A 288 15.59 -3.72 -5.55
CA THR A 288 15.63 -4.58 -4.36
C THR A 288 16.30 -5.91 -4.70
N ILE A 289 17.31 -6.29 -3.93
CA ILE A 289 18.09 -7.51 -4.17
C ILE A 289 17.91 -8.43 -2.96
N ALA A 290 17.37 -9.63 -3.19
CA ALA A 290 17.30 -10.69 -2.18
C ALA A 290 18.43 -11.70 -2.41
N ASP A 291 19.28 -11.90 -1.40
CA ASP A 291 20.36 -12.87 -1.44
C ASP A 291 19.85 -14.27 -1.06
N TRP A 292 19.23 -14.95 -2.02
CA TRP A 292 18.66 -16.28 -1.83
C TRP A 292 19.70 -17.37 -1.53
N SER A 293 20.93 -17.17 -1.99
CA SER A 293 22.02 -18.14 -1.87
C SER A 293 22.92 -17.89 -0.67
N GLY A 294 22.71 -16.79 0.07
CA GLY A 294 23.51 -16.43 1.24
C GLY A 294 24.94 -16.00 0.90
N HIS A 295 25.19 -15.49 -0.31
CA HIS A 295 26.52 -15.04 -0.74
C HIS A 295 27.07 -13.88 0.09
N TRP A 296 26.22 -13.07 0.71
CA TRP A 296 26.63 -11.94 1.53
C TRP A 296 27.01 -12.33 2.95
N GLY A 297 26.69 -13.56 3.38
CA GLY A 297 26.90 -14.02 4.76
C GLY A 297 26.11 -13.21 5.81
N LYS A 298 25.09 -12.46 5.38
CA LYS A 298 24.20 -11.68 6.25
C LYS A 298 23.04 -12.55 6.72
N GLN A 299 22.55 -12.32 7.94
CA GLN A 299 21.30 -12.90 8.41
C GLN A 299 20.11 -12.31 7.64
N PRO A 300 19.02 -13.07 7.45
CA PRO A 300 17.80 -12.52 6.85
C PRO A 300 17.26 -11.32 7.62
N ASN A 301 16.99 -10.23 6.89
CA ASN A 301 16.37 -9.01 7.43
C ASN A 301 14.96 -8.77 6.88
N ALA A 302 14.43 -9.67 6.04
CA ALA A 302 13.07 -9.61 5.52
C ALA A 302 12.48 -11.00 5.23
N LEU A 303 11.14 -11.08 5.32
CA LEU A 303 10.33 -12.15 4.76
C LEU A 303 9.75 -11.67 3.43
N VAL A 304 10.25 -12.19 2.31
CA VAL A 304 9.79 -11.81 0.97
C VAL A 304 8.64 -12.73 0.56
N GLY A 305 7.49 -12.16 0.22
CA GLY A 305 6.36 -12.92 -0.31
C GLY A 305 6.64 -13.45 -1.72
N VAL A 306 6.38 -14.74 -1.93
CA VAL A 306 6.71 -15.46 -3.18
C VAL A 306 5.52 -16.16 -3.82
N GLU A 307 4.47 -16.44 -3.07
CA GLU A 307 3.24 -17.06 -3.59
C GLU A 307 2.02 -16.52 -2.86
N VAL A 308 0.92 -16.35 -3.60
CA VAL A 308 -0.39 -15.95 -3.09
C VAL A 308 -1.45 -16.66 -3.94
N ASP A 309 -2.56 -17.07 -3.31
CA ASP A 309 -3.74 -17.54 -4.03
C ASP A 309 -4.67 -16.33 -4.30
N PRO A 310 -4.81 -15.88 -5.57
CA PRO A 310 -5.63 -14.72 -5.88
C PRO A 310 -7.11 -14.96 -5.62
N ALA A 311 -7.61 -16.19 -5.79
CA ALA A 311 -9.01 -16.51 -5.57
C ALA A 311 -9.37 -16.37 -4.09
N VAL A 312 -8.52 -16.91 -3.20
CA VAL A 312 -8.68 -16.76 -1.74
C VAL A 312 -8.63 -15.29 -1.33
N PHE A 313 -7.68 -14.51 -1.86
CA PHE A 313 -7.62 -13.08 -1.59
C PHE A 313 -8.91 -12.36 -2.03
N PHE A 314 -9.35 -12.55 -3.28
CA PHE A 314 -10.52 -11.84 -3.81
C PHE A 314 -11.81 -12.26 -3.13
N ASP A 315 -12.00 -13.53 -2.77
CA ASP A 315 -13.18 -13.97 -2.03
C ASP A 315 -13.25 -13.31 -0.66
N ARG A 316 -12.13 -13.20 0.05
CA ARG A 316 -12.05 -12.48 1.35
C ARG A 316 -12.25 -10.98 1.17
N PHE A 317 -11.60 -10.38 0.19
CA PHE A 317 -11.74 -8.94 -0.11
C PHE A 317 -13.19 -8.58 -0.42
N ILE A 318 -13.84 -9.34 -1.31
CA ILE A 318 -15.24 -9.13 -1.71
C ILE A 318 -16.17 -9.31 -0.52
N ALA A 319 -16.01 -10.40 0.25
CA ALA A 319 -16.87 -10.66 1.41
C ALA A 319 -16.79 -9.52 2.43
N ARG A 320 -15.56 -9.08 2.73
CA ARG A 320 -15.28 -8.06 3.74
C ARG A 320 -15.72 -6.66 3.27
N VAL A 321 -15.18 -6.18 2.16
CA VAL A 321 -15.47 -4.83 1.64
C VAL A 321 -16.90 -4.72 1.14
N GLY A 322 -17.46 -5.77 0.55
CA GLY A 322 -18.86 -5.78 0.09
C GLY A 322 -19.84 -5.70 1.26
N ALA A 323 -19.63 -6.46 2.34
CA ALA A 323 -20.45 -6.36 3.54
C ALA A 323 -20.35 -4.98 4.20
N PHE A 324 -19.15 -4.40 4.25
CA PHE A 324 -18.96 -3.03 4.75
C PHE A 324 -19.66 -1.99 3.88
N ALA A 325 -19.46 -2.03 2.57
CA ALA A 325 -20.12 -1.12 1.62
C ALA A 325 -21.64 -1.16 1.77
N ARG A 326 -22.23 -2.35 1.93
CA ARG A 326 -23.67 -2.52 2.17
C ARG A 326 -24.18 -1.76 3.39
N ARG A 327 -23.36 -1.57 4.43
CA ARG A 327 -23.73 -0.81 5.63
C ARG A 327 -23.69 0.70 5.43
N LEU A 328 -23.01 1.19 4.38
CA LEU A 328 -22.85 2.61 4.08
C LEU A 328 -23.96 3.18 3.17
N GLY A 329 -24.75 2.32 2.52
CA GLY A 329 -25.85 2.71 1.63
C GLY A 329 -27.18 2.16 2.10
#